data_AF-A0A1I0PA44-F1
#
_entry.id   AF-A0A1I0PA44-F1
#
_cell.length_a   1.000
_cell.length_b   1.000
_cell.length_c   1.000
_cell.angle_alpha   90.00
_cell.angle_beta   90.00
_cell.angle_gamma   90.00
#
_symmetry.space_group_name_H-M   'P 1'
#
loop_
_entity.id
_entity.type
_entity.pdbx_description
1 polymer ?
#
loop_
_entity_poly.entity_id
_entity_poly.type
_entity_poly.pdbx_seq_one_letter_code
_entity_poly.pdbx_strand_id
1 'polypeptide(L)'
;MFLIALAALVGLGSFLFHTFANAWSSLADMIPIWTLVALFMLVAIHRIGGARPGRIGIGLTVAVGLVAILFAFGGDGSGSQTSNSPAAALDADGSSAPAYPILNGSEQYLPAVLALLAFAALSRRKGHPIAPWVVAAAGAFMVSLTLRTLDMHLYEIWPLGTLFIWHILNGTMIALLFQGLIRSPVARPG
;
A
#
# COMPACT_ATOMS: atom_id res chain seq x y z
N MET A 1 11.58 2.77 -16.72
CA MET A 1 12.85 3.00 -15.97
C MET A 1 12.60 3.62 -14.60
N PHE A 2 11.95 4.79 -14.50
CA PHE A 2 11.71 5.44 -13.20
C PHE A 2 10.91 4.58 -12.18
N LEU A 3 9.77 4.01 -12.57
CA LEU A 3 8.97 3.14 -11.68
C LEU A 3 9.74 1.91 -11.18
N ILE A 4 10.64 1.36 -12.00
CA ILE A 4 11.45 0.19 -11.63
C ILE A 4 12.47 0.58 -10.56
N ALA A 5 13.17 1.71 -10.75
CA ALA A 5 14.08 2.24 -9.74
C ALA A 5 13.34 2.54 -8.42
N LEU A 6 12.12 3.08 -8.51
CA LEU A 6 11.30 3.37 -7.33
C LEU A 6 10.85 2.10 -6.60
N ALA A 7 10.50 1.03 -7.32
CA ALA A 7 10.21 -0.26 -6.70
C ALA A 7 11.45 -0.87 -6.02
N ALA A 8 12.64 -0.69 -6.59
CA ALA A 8 13.88 -1.10 -5.92
C ALA A 8 14.12 -0.28 -4.64
N LEU A 9 13.83 1.03 -4.66
CA LEU A 9 13.89 1.88 -3.48
C LEU A 9 12.89 1.48 -2.40
N VAL A 10 11.69 1.01 -2.75
CA VAL A 10 10.73 0.43 -1.78
C VAL A 10 11.36 -0.77 -1.06
N GLY A 11 11.96 -1.70 -1.81
CA GLY A 11 12.62 -2.86 -1.20
C GLY A 11 13.81 -2.48 -0.31
N LEU A 12 14.61 -1.51 -0.75
CA LEU A 12 15.75 -1.02 0.03
C LEU A 12 15.31 -0.28 1.30
N GLY A 13 14.31 0.59 1.19
CA GLY A 13 13.72 1.32 2.32
C GLY A 13 13.17 0.38 3.39
N SER A 14 12.38 -0.60 2.97
CA SER A 14 11.86 -1.67 3.84
C SER A 14 12.99 -2.42 4.56
N PHE A 15 14.03 -2.83 3.83
CA PHE A 15 15.20 -3.48 4.44
C PHE A 15 15.89 -2.60 5.49
N LEU A 16 16.08 -1.31 5.19
CA LEU A 16 16.67 -0.35 6.12
C LEU A 16 15.81 -0.19 7.38
N PHE A 17 14.49 -0.11 7.24
CA PHE A 17 13.58 0.00 8.38
C PHE A 17 13.65 -1.23 9.30
N HIS A 18 13.65 -2.44 8.74
CA HIS A 18 13.79 -3.69 9.53
C HIS A 18 15.17 -3.87 10.15
N THR A 19 16.19 -3.15 9.67
CA THR A 19 17.55 -3.18 10.22
C THR A 19 17.74 -2.14 11.33
N PHE A 20 17.19 -0.92 11.16
CA PHE A 20 17.51 0.23 12.02
C PHE A 20 16.34 0.73 12.88
N ALA A 21 15.09 0.44 12.50
CA ALA A 21 13.87 0.73 13.26
C ALA A 21 13.79 2.14 13.87
N ASN A 22 14.17 3.17 13.10
CA ASN A 22 14.16 4.56 13.54
C ASN A 22 13.48 5.49 12.51
N ALA A 23 13.28 6.75 12.88
CA ALA A 23 12.51 7.72 12.08
C ALA A 23 13.03 7.94 10.66
N TRP A 24 14.35 7.97 10.43
CA TRP A 24 14.85 8.17 9.07
C TRP A 24 14.64 6.90 8.22
N SER A 25 14.79 5.72 8.83
CA SER A 25 14.61 4.44 8.14
C SER A 25 13.13 4.16 7.84
N SER A 26 12.20 4.60 8.70
CA SER A 26 10.76 4.52 8.41
C SER A 26 10.36 5.43 7.26
N LEU A 27 10.88 6.66 7.21
CA LEU A 27 10.67 7.57 6.08
C LEU A 27 11.27 7.00 4.78
N ALA A 28 12.44 6.35 4.86
CA ALA A 28 13.06 5.70 3.72
C ALA A 28 12.23 4.54 3.15
N ASP A 29 11.38 3.89 3.94
CA ASP A 29 10.42 2.88 3.49
C ASP A 29 9.13 3.53 2.94
N MET A 30 8.53 4.44 3.70
CA MET A 30 7.22 5.01 3.39
C MET A 30 7.24 5.94 2.17
N ILE A 31 8.24 6.81 2.04
CA ILE A 31 8.28 7.82 0.95
C ILE A 31 8.30 7.16 -0.44
N PRO A 32 9.16 6.15 -0.70
CA PRO A 32 9.12 5.42 -1.97
C PRO A 32 7.77 4.74 -2.24
N ILE A 33 7.13 4.15 -1.22
CA ILE A 33 5.81 3.49 -1.35
C ILE A 33 4.76 4.51 -1.81
N TRP A 34 4.64 5.64 -1.11
CA TRP A 34 3.65 6.68 -1.43
C TRP A 34 3.89 7.29 -2.81
N THR A 35 5.15 7.51 -3.16
CA THR A 35 5.55 8.00 -4.48
C THR A 35 5.15 7.00 -5.57
N LEU A 36 5.38 5.70 -5.33
CA LEU A 36 5.04 4.65 -6.29
C LEU A 36 3.54 4.57 -6.51
N VAL A 37 2.74 4.61 -5.44
CA VAL A 37 1.27 4.62 -5.51
C VAL A 37 0.78 5.82 -6.31
N ALA A 38 1.27 7.02 -6.01
CA ALA A 38 0.85 8.25 -6.69
C ALA A 38 1.18 8.24 -8.19
N LEU A 39 2.40 7.83 -8.55
CA LEU A 39 2.81 7.73 -9.95
C LEU A 39 2.07 6.63 -10.69
N PHE A 40 1.86 5.48 -10.04
CA PHE A 40 1.11 4.40 -10.65
C PHE A 40 -0.34 4.82 -10.93
N MET A 41 -0.96 5.57 -10.00
CA MET A 41 -2.27 6.15 -10.20
C MET A 41 -2.31 7.09 -11.42
N LEU A 42 -1.32 7.96 -11.56
CA LEU A 42 -1.22 8.86 -12.73
C LEU A 42 -1.10 8.08 -14.04
N VAL A 43 -0.25 7.05 -14.07
CA VAL A 43 -0.11 6.16 -15.23
C VAL A 43 -1.41 5.42 -15.53
N ALA A 44 -2.10 4.93 -14.49
CA ALA A 44 -3.38 4.24 -14.57
C ALA A 44 -4.46 5.12 -15.20
N ILE A 45 -4.61 6.37 -14.72
CA ILE A 45 -5.55 7.36 -15.25
C ILE A 45 -5.24 7.66 -16.72
N HIS A 46 -3.95 7.83 -17.05
CA HIS A 46 -3.53 8.15 -18.41
C HIS A 46 -3.80 6.98 -19.38
N ARG A 47 -3.46 5.75 -18.99
CA ARG A 47 -3.58 4.55 -19.84
C ARG A 47 -5.03 4.17 -20.17
N ILE A 48 -5.94 4.30 -19.21
CA ILE A 48 -7.33 3.81 -19.36
C ILE A 48 -8.31 4.94 -19.64
N GLY A 49 -8.04 6.14 -19.13
CA GLY A 49 -8.96 7.26 -19.19
C GLY A 49 -8.99 7.98 -20.53
N GLY A 50 -7.90 7.96 -21.31
CA GLY A 50 -7.71 8.92 -22.42
C GLY A 50 -7.91 10.37 -21.97
N ALA A 51 -7.71 10.63 -20.67
CA ALA A 51 -8.30 11.78 -20.01
C ALA A 51 -7.53 13.04 -20.38
N ARG A 52 -8.26 14.07 -20.84
CA ARG A 52 -7.74 15.42 -21.09
C ARG A 52 -6.87 15.91 -19.90
N PRO A 53 -5.80 16.69 -20.14
CA PRO A 53 -4.83 17.09 -19.11
C PRO A 53 -5.44 17.70 -17.83
N GLY A 54 -6.61 18.35 -17.92
CA GLY A 54 -7.32 18.87 -16.73
C GLY A 54 -7.82 17.80 -15.74
N ARG A 55 -8.12 16.58 -16.18
CA ARG A 55 -8.50 15.45 -15.29
C ARG A 55 -7.28 14.77 -14.66
N ILE A 56 -6.10 14.91 -15.27
CA ILE A 56 -4.82 14.51 -14.68
C ILE A 56 -4.53 15.41 -13.47
N GLY A 57 -4.81 16.72 -13.59
CA GLY A 57 -4.73 17.66 -12.47
C GLY A 57 -5.57 17.23 -11.27
N ILE A 58 -6.83 16.84 -11.47
CA ILE A 58 -7.70 16.34 -10.39
C ILE A 58 -7.14 15.06 -9.76
N GLY A 59 -6.67 14.10 -10.58
CA GLY A 59 -6.05 12.88 -10.07
C GLY A 59 -4.78 13.14 -9.25
N LEU A 60 -3.99 14.11 -9.66
CA LEU A 60 -2.77 14.53 -8.97
C LEU A 60 -3.09 15.27 -7.66
N THR A 61 -4.10 16.15 -7.65
CA THR A 61 -4.59 16.83 -6.44
C THR A 61 -5.20 15.85 -5.44
N VAL A 62 -5.97 14.85 -5.90
CA VAL A 62 -6.52 13.80 -5.03
C VAL A 62 -5.39 12.91 -4.48
N ALA A 63 -4.42 12.52 -5.30
CA ALA A 63 -3.28 11.73 -4.85
C ALA A 63 -2.42 12.50 -3.82
N VAL A 64 -2.11 13.78 -4.07
CA VAL A 64 -1.36 14.64 -3.15
C VAL A 64 -2.16 14.89 -1.87
N GLY A 65 -3.47 15.15 -1.96
CA GLY A 65 -4.34 15.32 -0.80
C GLY A 65 -4.42 14.05 0.05
N LEU A 66 -4.52 12.88 -0.57
CA LEU A 66 -4.50 11.59 0.13
C LEU A 66 -3.15 11.33 0.80
N VAL A 67 -2.03 11.57 0.12
CA VAL A 67 -0.69 11.44 0.70
C VAL A 67 -0.51 12.40 1.88
N ALA A 68 -0.97 13.64 1.76
CA ALA A 68 -0.90 14.63 2.83
C ALA A 68 -1.78 14.25 4.05
N ILE A 69 -2.99 13.75 3.81
CA ILE A 69 -3.88 13.22 4.86
C ILE A 69 -3.23 12.02 5.53
N LEU A 70 -2.69 11.06 4.77
CA LEU A 70 -2.06 9.87 5.30
C LEU A 70 -0.77 10.19 6.07
N PHE A 71 -0.02 11.21 5.67
CA PHE A 71 1.12 11.72 6.41
C PHE A 71 0.69 12.42 7.71
N ALA A 72 -0.43 13.13 7.70
CA ALA A 72 -0.98 13.80 8.88
C ALA A 72 -1.63 12.84 9.90
N PHE A 73 -2.15 11.69 9.45
CA PHE A 73 -2.84 10.70 10.29
C PHE A 73 -2.08 9.38 10.51
N GLY A 74 -1.03 9.09 9.75
CA GLY A 74 -0.27 7.84 9.79
C GLY A 74 0.77 7.75 10.91
N GLY A 75 1.01 8.85 11.64
CA GLY A 75 2.06 8.94 12.64
C GLY A 75 3.45 9.06 11.98
N ASP A 76 4.31 9.85 12.59
CA ASP A 76 5.69 10.13 12.19
C ASP A 76 6.66 8.93 12.34
N GLY A 77 6.13 7.72 12.51
CA GLY A 77 6.92 6.53 12.84
C GLY A 77 7.61 6.59 14.20
N SER A 78 7.32 7.59 15.05
CA SER A 78 7.91 7.72 16.40
C SER A 78 7.18 6.89 17.47
N GLY A 79 6.21 6.05 17.09
CA GLY A 79 5.46 5.23 18.04
C GLY A 79 4.45 6.03 18.88
N SER A 80 4.19 7.30 18.55
CA SER A 80 3.07 8.06 19.12
C SER A 80 1.72 7.62 18.52
N GLN A 81 1.39 6.34 18.69
CA GLN A 81 0.00 5.91 18.62
C GLN A 81 -0.73 6.63 19.74
N THR A 82 -1.47 7.69 19.39
CA THR A 82 -2.49 8.24 20.27
C THR A 82 -3.40 7.07 20.63
N SER A 83 -3.51 6.86 21.94
CA SER A 83 -4.20 5.78 22.62
C SER A 83 -5.67 5.67 22.19
N ASN A 84 -5.92 5.04 21.05
CA ASN A 84 -7.23 4.50 20.67
C ASN A 84 -7.22 2.98 20.88
N SER A 85 -6.62 2.52 21.98
CA SER A 85 -6.99 1.24 22.54
C SER A 85 -8.44 1.41 23.06
N PRO A 86 -9.40 0.54 22.70
CA PRO A 86 -10.60 0.39 23.53
C PRO A 86 -10.06 0.24 24.94
N ALA A 87 -10.52 1.11 25.86
CA ALA A 87 -10.04 1.22 27.22
C ALA A 87 -9.56 -0.16 27.70
N ALA A 88 -8.25 -0.29 27.94
CA ALA A 88 -7.68 -1.53 28.44
C ALA A 88 -8.60 -1.99 29.56
N ALA A 89 -9.33 -3.09 29.33
CA ALA A 89 -10.05 -3.72 30.39
C ALA A 89 -8.95 -4.11 31.37
N LEU A 90 -8.85 -3.36 32.46
CA LEU A 90 -7.94 -3.67 33.54
C LEU A 90 -8.33 -5.06 33.99
N ASP A 91 -7.44 -6.04 33.81
CA ASP A 91 -7.61 -7.32 34.48
C ASP A 91 -7.66 -7.05 35.99
N ALA A 92 -8.34 -7.90 36.77
CA ALA A 92 -8.56 -7.69 38.20
C ALA A 92 -7.26 -7.56 39.05
N ASP A 93 -6.10 -7.86 38.45
CA ASP A 93 -4.73 -7.76 38.98
C ASP A 93 -4.03 -6.42 38.62
N GLY A 94 -4.66 -5.56 37.80
CA GLY A 94 -4.05 -4.29 37.35
C GLY A 94 -2.99 -4.45 36.26
N SER A 95 -2.82 -5.65 35.70
CA SER A 95 -2.05 -5.87 34.48
C SER A 95 -2.89 -5.48 33.26
N SER A 96 -2.36 -4.61 32.40
CA SER A 96 -2.90 -4.44 31.05
C SER A 96 -2.41 -5.59 30.18
N ALA A 97 -3.31 -6.45 29.70
CA ALA A 97 -3.00 -7.29 28.54
C ALA A 97 -2.43 -6.41 27.41
N PRO A 98 -1.40 -6.86 26.66
CA PRO A 98 -0.86 -6.08 25.56
C PRO A 98 -1.97 -5.79 24.55
N ALA A 99 -2.42 -4.54 24.50
CA ALA A 99 -3.43 -4.09 23.56
C ALA A 99 -2.77 -3.94 22.18
N TYR A 100 -2.87 -4.98 21.35
CA TYR A 100 -2.42 -4.91 19.97
C TYR A 100 -3.39 -4.06 19.13
N PRO A 101 -2.91 -3.13 18.29
CA PRO A 101 -3.76 -2.40 17.35
C PRO A 101 -4.51 -3.39 16.45
N ILE A 102 -5.84 -3.29 16.40
CA ILE A 102 -6.73 -4.26 15.72
C ILE A 102 -6.38 -4.45 14.24
N LEU A 103 -5.89 -3.40 13.57
CA LEU A 103 -5.60 -3.40 12.14
C LEU A 103 -4.10 -3.51 11.80
N ASN A 104 -3.22 -3.56 12.81
CA ASN A 104 -1.76 -3.69 12.65
C ASN A 104 -1.13 -2.75 11.59
N GLY A 105 -1.62 -1.50 11.50
CA GLY A 105 -1.14 -0.52 10.52
C GLY A 105 -1.68 -0.71 9.10
N SER A 106 -2.69 -1.57 8.90
CA SER A 106 -3.30 -1.79 7.58
C SER A 106 -4.19 -0.62 7.12
N GLU A 107 -4.67 0.19 8.07
CA GLU A 107 -5.54 1.34 7.86
C GLU A 107 -4.96 2.39 6.91
N GLN A 108 -3.63 2.59 6.95
CA GLN A 108 -2.96 3.54 6.06
C GLN A 108 -3.05 3.12 4.58
N TYR A 109 -3.20 1.82 4.29
CA TYR A 109 -3.24 1.33 2.91
C TYR A 109 -4.63 1.46 2.27
N LEU A 110 -5.65 1.85 3.02
CA LEU A 110 -7.03 1.93 2.54
C LEU A 110 -7.16 2.74 1.24
N PRO A 111 -6.55 3.94 1.08
CA PRO A 111 -6.63 4.68 -0.17
C PRO A 111 -6.00 3.93 -1.35
N ALA A 112 -4.89 3.23 -1.13
CA ALA A 112 -4.23 2.42 -2.16
C ALA A 112 -5.07 1.21 -2.57
N VAL A 113 -5.77 0.56 -1.62
CA VAL A 113 -6.71 -0.53 -1.91
C VAL A 113 -7.88 -0.03 -2.76
N LEU A 114 -8.53 1.06 -2.35
CA LEU A 114 -9.67 1.63 -3.08
C LEU A 114 -9.26 2.04 -4.50
N ALA A 115 -8.11 2.70 -4.62
CA ALA A 115 -7.48 3.03 -5.89
C ALA A 115 -7.31 1.81 -6.79
N LEU A 116 -6.69 0.75 -6.27
CA LEU A 116 -6.39 -0.46 -7.02
C LEU A 116 -7.65 -1.22 -7.43
N LEU A 117 -8.65 -1.32 -6.54
CA LEU A 117 -9.94 -1.94 -6.83
C LEU A 117 -10.73 -1.15 -7.88
N ALA A 118 -10.77 0.18 -7.77
CA ALA A 118 -11.39 1.04 -8.78
C ALA A 118 -10.70 0.86 -10.14
N PHE A 119 -9.37 0.83 -10.16
CA PHE A 119 -8.60 0.60 -11.38
C PHE A 119 -8.86 -0.79 -11.96
N ALA A 120 -8.92 -1.84 -11.14
CA ALA A 120 -9.26 -3.19 -11.57
C ALA A 120 -10.66 -3.26 -12.20
N ALA A 121 -11.64 -2.63 -11.58
CA ALA A 121 -13.02 -2.58 -12.07
C ALA A 121 -13.13 -1.81 -13.39
N LEU A 122 -12.50 -0.63 -13.48
CA LEU A 122 -12.51 0.20 -14.69
C LEU A 122 -11.79 -0.50 -15.85
N SER A 123 -10.64 -1.13 -15.59
CA SER A 123 -9.89 -1.90 -16.59
C SER A 123 -10.73 -3.04 -17.16
N ARG A 124 -11.41 -3.80 -16.28
CA ARG A 124 -12.31 -4.88 -16.68
C ARG A 124 -13.50 -4.37 -17.49
N ARG A 125 -14.17 -3.32 -17.02
CA ARG A 125 -15.34 -2.74 -17.70
C ARG A 125 -15.03 -2.24 -19.11
N LYS A 126 -13.81 -1.73 -19.33
CA LYS A 126 -13.36 -1.26 -20.64
C LYS A 126 -12.71 -2.35 -21.50
N GLY A 127 -12.64 -3.59 -21.04
CA GLY A 127 -11.96 -4.68 -21.76
C GLY A 127 -10.48 -4.41 -22.00
N HIS A 128 -9.83 -3.60 -21.15
CA HIS A 128 -8.45 -3.20 -21.37
C HIS A 128 -7.50 -4.40 -21.14
N PRO A 129 -6.49 -4.64 -22.00
CA PRO A 129 -5.56 -5.77 -21.85
C PRO A 129 -4.80 -5.84 -20.51
N ILE A 130 -4.75 -4.72 -19.78
CA ILE A 130 -4.13 -4.63 -18.44
C ILE A 130 -4.99 -5.28 -17.34
N ALA A 131 -6.29 -5.45 -17.58
CA ALA A 131 -7.26 -5.88 -16.57
C ALA A 131 -6.88 -7.14 -15.79
N PRO A 132 -6.50 -8.27 -16.41
CA PRO A 132 -6.16 -9.49 -15.65
C PRO A 132 -4.97 -9.26 -14.69
N TRP A 133 -3.98 -8.47 -15.09
CA TRP A 133 -2.81 -8.16 -14.26
C TRP A 133 -3.18 -7.31 -13.04
N VAL A 134 -4.02 -6.29 -13.24
CA VAL A 134 -4.49 -5.41 -12.16
C VAL A 134 -5.41 -6.16 -11.20
N VAL A 135 -6.26 -7.05 -11.71
CA VAL A 135 -7.13 -7.90 -10.88
C VAL A 135 -6.30 -8.87 -10.04
N ALA A 136 -5.30 -9.52 -10.64
CA ALA A 136 -4.38 -10.38 -9.91
C ALA A 136 -3.60 -9.60 -8.85
N ALA A 137 -3.12 -8.39 -9.17
CA ALA A 137 -2.46 -7.51 -8.21
C ALA A 137 -3.38 -7.12 -7.05
N ALA A 138 -4.64 -6.77 -7.34
CA ALA A 138 -5.64 -6.47 -6.31
C ALA A 138 -5.89 -7.68 -5.39
N GLY A 139 -6.02 -8.89 -5.96
CA GLY A 139 -6.17 -10.12 -5.20
C GLY A 139 -4.96 -10.37 -4.28
N ALA A 140 -3.75 -10.29 -4.82
CA ALA A 140 -2.52 -10.45 -4.05
C ALA A 140 -2.42 -9.44 -2.90
N PHE A 141 -2.82 -8.18 -3.14
CA PHE A 141 -2.79 -7.14 -2.11
C PHE A 141 -3.83 -7.37 -1.00
N MET A 142 -5.04 -7.82 -1.36
CA MET A 142 -6.07 -8.16 -0.37
C MET A 142 -5.63 -9.32 0.54
N VAL A 143 -5.02 -10.36 -0.03
CA VAL A 143 -4.43 -11.45 0.77
C VAL A 143 -3.29 -10.92 1.63
N SER A 144 -2.44 -10.06 1.08
CA SER A 144 -1.34 -9.42 1.82
C SER A 144 -1.85 -8.68 3.06
N LEU A 145 -2.85 -7.81 2.92
CA LEU A 145 -3.41 -7.04 4.03
C LEU A 145 -4.12 -7.92 5.07
N THR A 146 -4.74 -9.01 4.62
CA THR A 146 -5.34 -9.99 5.54
C THR A 146 -4.26 -10.62 6.41
N LEU A 147 -3.15 -11.08 5.82
CA LEU A 147 -2.02 -11.61 6.57
C LEU A 147 -1.42 -10.56 7.51
N ARG A 148 -1.25 -9.33 7.04
CA ARG A 148 -0.76 -8.22 7.89
C ARG A 148 -1.65 -7.99 9.11
N THR A 149 -2.97 -8.02 8.94
CA THR A 149 -3.94 -7.83 10.02
C THR A 149 -3.88 -9.00 11.02
N LEU A 150 -3.70 -10.22 10.53
CA LEU A 150 -3.63 -11.44 11.35
C LEU A 150 -2.24 -11.69 11.95
N ASP A 151 -1.21 -10.94 11.54
CA ASP A 151 0.19 -11.17 11.88
C ASP A 151 0.44 -11.31 13.40
N MET A 152 -0.14 -10.40 14.20
CA MET A 152 0.00 -10.44 15.66
C MET A 152 -0.68 -11.69 16.27
N HIS A 153 -1.84 -12.10 15.75
CA HIS A 153 -2.54 -13.30 16.21
C HIS A 153 -1.80 -14.58 15.81
N LEU A 154 -1.15 -14.58 14.64
CA LEU A 154 -0.40 -15.72 14.14
C LEU A 154 1.00 -15.82 14.77
N TYR A 155 1.55 -14.72 15.26
CA TYR A 155 2.84 -14.69 15.95
C TYR A 155 2.87 -15.58 17.19
N GLU A 156 1.75 -15.68 17.92
CA GLU A 156 1.61 -16.55 19.10
C GLU A 156 1.79 -18.04 18.77
N ILE A 157 1.51 -18.44 17.53
CA ILE A 157 1.57 -19.82 17.06
C ILE A 157 2.84 -20.08 16.24
N TRP A 158 3.33 -19.06 15.53
CA TRP A 158 4.47 -19.14 14.63
C TRP A 158 5.42 -17.95 14.86
N PRO A 159 6.57 -18.14 15.53
CA PRO A 159 7.45 -17.05 15.98
C PRO A 159 8.07 -16.16 14.89
N LEU A 160 8.00 -16.56 13.60
CA LEU A 160 8.40 -15.69 12.50
C LEU A 160 7.27 -14.76 12.03
N GLY A 161 6.05 -14.97 12.50
CA GLY A 161 4.84 -14.31 12.01
C GLY A 161 4.58 -14.52 10.52
N THR A 162 3.85 -13.59 9.93
CA THR A 162 3.50 -13.49 8.50
C THR A 162 4.07 -12.26 7.82
N LEU A 163 4.79 -11.40 8.56
CA LEU A 163 5.37 -10.15 8.06
C LEU A 163 6.21 -10.34 6.79
N PHE A 164 7.01 -11.40 6.70
CA PHE A 164 7.79 -11.69 5.49
C PHE A 164 6.89 -12.07 4.29
N ILE A 165 5.77 -12.76 4.53
CA ILE A 165 4.78 -13.13 3.50
C ILE A 165 4.09 -11.87 2.98
N TRP A 166 3.77 -10.94 3.88
CA TRP A 166 3.27 -9.62 3.51
C TRP A 166 4.22 -8.91 2.53
N HIS A 167 5.54 -8.88 2.82
CA HIS A 167 6.52 -8.29 1.90
C HIS A 167 6.55 -8.98 0.53
N ILE A 168 6.55 -10.32 0.51
CA ILE A 168 6.56 -11.11 -0.74
C ILE A 168 5.31 -10.83 -1.58
N LEU A 169 4.13 -10.78 -0.96
CA LEU A 169 2.88 -10.51 -1.67
C LEU A 169 2.80 -9.06 -2.18
N ASN A 170 3.33 -8.09 -1.45
CA ASN A 170 3.44 -6.71 -1.93
C ASN A 170 4.42 -6.59 -3.10
N GLY A 171 5.58 -7.25 -3.02
CA GLY A 171 6.52 -7.32 -4.15
C GLY A 171 5.88 -7.98 -5.38
N THR A 172 5.11 -9.05 -5.17
CA THR A 172 4.35 -9.74 -6.22
C THR A 172 3.28 -8.83 -6.83
N MET A 173 2.52 -8.11 -6.01
CA MET A 173 1.54 -7.11 -6.46
C MET A 173 2.21 -6.08 -7.39
N ILE A 174 3.33 -5.48 -6.96
CA ILE A 174 4.06 -4.49 -7.78
C ILE A 174 4.54 -5.12 -9.09
N ALA A 175 5.09 -6.33 -9.03
CA ALA A 175 5.54 -7.05 -10.22
C ALA A 175 4.38 -7.29 -11.20
N LEU A 176 3.21 -7.72 -10.74
CA LEU A 176 2.02 -7.90 -11.56
C LEU A 176 1.57 -6.60 -12.23
N LEU A 177 1.57 -5.49 -11.48
CA LEU A 177 1.25 -4.17 -12.03
C LEU A 177 2.22 -3.76 -13.13
N PHE A 178 3.52 -4.01 -12.95
CA PHE A 178 4.54 -3.73 -13.98
C PHE A 178 4.40 -4.64 -15.20
N GLN A 179 4.14 -5.93 -14.99
CA GLN A 179 3.85 -6.85 -16.10
C GLN A 179 2.63 -6.39 -16.91
N GLY A 180 1.59 -5.88 -16.23
CA GLY A 180 0.45 -5.24 -16.87
C GLY A 180 0.86 -4.04 -17.73
N LEU A 181 1.68 -3.13 -17.20
CA LEU A 181 2.15 -1.95 -17.94
C LEU A 181 3.02 -2.30 -19.16
N ILE A 182 3.86 -3.33 -19.04
CA ILE A 182 4.75 -3.79 -20.11
C ILE A 182 3.96 -4.48 -21.23
N ARG A 183 3.01 -5.36 -20.86
CA ARG A 183 2.25 -6.16 -21.84
C ARG A 183 1.03 -5.46 -22.43
N SER A 184 0.65 -4.30 -21.90
CA SER A 184 -0.52 -3.57 -22.40
C SER A 184 -0.10 -2.49 -23.41
N PRO A 185 -0.73 -2.41 -24.59
CA PRO A 185 -0.50 -1.34 -25.54
C PRO A 185 -0.81 0.05 -24.95
N VAL A 186 -0.11 1.08 -25.40
CA VAL A 186 -0.48 2.48 -25.09
C VAL A 186 -1.70 2.81 -25.96
N ALA A 187 -2.76 3.34 -25.37
CA ALA A 187 -3.91 3.82 -26.15
C ALA A 187 -3.43 4.89 -27.15
N ARG A 188 -3.72 4.72 -28.44
CA ARG A 188 -3.38 5.72 -29.45
C ARG A 188 -4.29 6.95 -29.26
N PRO A 189 -3.76 8.18 -29.26
CA PRO A 189 -4.61 9.35 -29.39
C PRO A 189 -5.35 9.28 -30.72
N GLY A 190 -6.68 9.32 -30.67
CA GLY A 190 -7.55 9.45 -31.83
C GLY A 190 -7.71 10.89 -32.26
#